data_AF-A0A7M1KHV2-F1
#
_entry.id   AF-A0A7M1KHV2-F1
#
_cell.length_a   1.000
_cell.length_b   1.000
_cell.length_c   1.000
_cell.angle_alpha   90.00
_cell.angle_beta   90.00
_cell.angle_gamma   90.00
#
_symmetry.space_group_name_H-M   'P 1'
#
loop_
_entity.id
_entity.type
_entity.pdbx_description
1 polymer ?
#
loop_
_entity_poly.entity_id
_entity_poly.type
_entity_poly.pdbx_seq_one_letter_code
_entity_poly.pdbx_strand_id
1 'polypeptide(L)'
;MRIIALSTLRIFWESHPAYCDAKTPLVELYRHMEKTTYSTPQALKAALGTASLLKGGRVVFNVGGNKYRVIMAIDYQRQLGFIRFVGTHAHYDQINAETV
;
A
#
# COMPACT_ATOMS: atom_id res chain seq x y z
N MET A 1 5.62 -10.23 6.55
CA MET A 1 6.40 -9.86 5.34
C MET A 1 7.38 -8.73 5.67
N ARG A 2 8.58 -8.66 5.10
CA ARG A 2 9.48 -7.50 5.31
C ARG A 2 9.08 -6.36 4.37
N ILE A 3 8.75 -5.20 4.93
CA ILE A 3 8.34 -4.02 4.15
C ILE A 3 9.49 -3.02 4.01
N ILE A 4 9.72 -2.58 2.78
CA ILE A 4 10.77 -1.64 2.38
C ILE A 4 10.12 -0.30 2.02
N ALA A 5 10.88 0.79 2.24
CA ALA A 5 10.47 2.17 1.95
C ALA A 5 9.28 2.66 2.81
N LEU A 6 9.23 2.24 4.09
CA LEU A 6 8.25 2.73 5.08
C LEU A 6 8.29 4.26 5.24
N SER A 7 9.47 4.87 5.06
CA SER A 7 9.66 6.33 5.07
C SER A 7 8.73 7.04 4.08
N THR A 8 8.35 6.40 2.97
CA THR A 8 7.42 6.97 1.98
C THR A 8 6.05 7.28 2.60
N LEU A 9 5.53 6.39 3.45
CA LEU A 9 4.28 6.65 4.15
C LEU A 9 4.44 7.84 5.11
N ARG A 10 5.56 7.86 5.84
CA ARG A 10 5.86 8.91 6.81
C ARG A 10 5.95 10.28 6.19
N ILE A 11 6.71 10.39 5.12
CA ILE A 11 6.86 11.63 4.36
C ILE A 11 5.49 12.12 3.89
N PHE A 12 4.60 11.23 3.45
CA PHE A 12 3.27 11.63 2.98
C PHE A 12 2.41 12.26 4.08
N TRP A 13 2.19 11.60 5.23
CA TRP A 13 1.34 12.18 6.27
C TRP A 13 1.97 13.38 6.98
N GLU A 14 3.30 13.55 6.89
CA GLU A 14 4.03 14.72 7.38
C GLU A 14 4.11 15.86 6.35
N SER A 15 3.84 15.59 5.07
CA SER A 15 4.00 16.58 3.98
C SER A 15 2.98 17.72 4.02
N HIS A 16 1.79 17.49 4.57
CA HIS A 16 0.75 18.50 4.60
C HIS A 16 -0.24 18.25 5.77
N PRO A 17 -0.72 19.30 6.46
CA PRO A 17 -1.69 19.15 7.56
C PRO A 17 -2.97 18.42 7.15
N ALA A 18 -3.41 18.54 5.89
CA ALA A 18 -4.60 17.83 5.41
C ALA A 18 -4.45 16.30 5.35
N TYR A 19 -3.22 15.77 5.43
CA TYR A 19 -2.93 14.34 5.38
C TYR A 19 -2.58 13.75 6.75
N CYS A 20 -2.68 14.53 7.83
CA CYS A 20 -2.34 14.04 9.17
C CYS A 20 -3.22 12.86 9.61
N ASP A 21 -4.48 12.82 9.14
CA ASP A 21 -5.42 11.72 9.38
C ASP A 21 -5.03 10.42 8.65
N ALA A 22 -4.10 10.47 7.70
CA ALA A 22 -3.58 9.28 7.00
C ALA A 22 -2.68 8.42 7.89
N LYS A 23 -2.07 8.99 8.94
CA LYS A 23 -1.07 8.31 9.77
C LYS A 23 -1.58 6.99 10.35
N THR A 24 -2.71 7.03 11.07
CA THR A 24 -3.27 5.83 11.72
C THR A 24 -3.56 4.71 10.73
N PRO A 25 -4.37 4.91 9.67
CA PRO A 25 -4.71 3.81 8.76
C PRO A 25 -3.52 3.34 7.91
N LEU A 26 -2.53 4.20 7.62
CA LEU A 26 -1.30 3.77 6.94
C LEU A 26 -0.41 2.90 7.84
N VAL A 27 -0.31 3.24 9.12
CA VAL A 27 0.42 2.43 10.12
C VAL A 27 -0.29 1.09 10.35
N GLU A 28 -1.62 1.06 10.36
CA GLU A 28 -2.38 -0.18 10.47
C GLU A 28 -2.13 -1.11 9.29
N LEU A 29 -2.19 -0.59 8.05
CA LEU A 29 -1.85 -1.37 6.86
C LEU A 29 -0.42 -1.92 6.94
N TYR A 30 0.55 -1.08 7.34
CA TYR A 30 1.93 -1.52 7.53
C TYR A 30 2.03 -2.66 8.54
N ARG A 31 1.46 -2.50 9.75
CA ARG A 31 1.51 -3.51 10.81
C ARG A 31 0.84 -4.81 10.39
N HIS A 32 -0.27 -4.73 9.64
CA HIS A 32 -0.94 -5.89 9.07
C HIS A 32 -0.02 -6.64 8.11
N MET A 33 0.53 -5.94 7.11
CA MET A 33 1.41 -6.54 6.11
C MET A 33 2.72 -7.06 6.72
N GLU A 34 3.25 -6.40 7.74
CA GLU A 34 4.44 -6.85 8.46
C GLU A 34 4.22 -8.20 9.16
N LYS A 35 3.07 -8.36 9.82
CA LYS A 35 2.73 -9.56 10.61
C LYS A 35 2.14 -10.70 9.79
N THR A 36 1.70 -10.44 8.56
CA THR A 36 1.10 -11.45 7.70
C THR A 36 2.05 -11.93 6.61
N THR A 37 1.87 -13.19 6.22
CA THR A 37 2.56 -13.83 5.10
C THR A 37 1.48 -14.23 4.10
N TYR A 38 1.61 -13.77 2.86
CA TYR A 38 0.73 -14.19 1.77
C TYR A 38 1.57 -14.95 0.76
N SER A 39 1.21 -16.20 0.46
CA SER A 39 1.94 -17.01 -0.51
C SER A 39 1.56 -16.67 -1.96
N THR A 40 0.38 -16.09 -2.18
CA THR A 40 -0.11 -15.73 -3.51
C THR A 40 -0.88 -14.41 -3.50
N PRO A 41 -0.96 -13.71 -4.65
CA PRO A 41 -1.83 -12.55 -4.83
C PRO A 41 -3.29 -12.83 -4.47
N GLN A 42 -3.78 -14.03 -4.81
CA GLN A 42 -5.15 -14.45 -4.54
C GLN A 42 -5.42 -14.61 -3.05
N ALA A 43 -4.47 -15.17 -2.28
CA ALA A 43 -4.59 -15.27 -0.83
C ALA A 43 -4.65 -13.87 -0.17
N LEU A 44 -3.85 -12.93 -0.68
CA LEU A 44 -3.91 -11.54 -0.24
C LEU A 44 -5.28 -10.92 -0.55
N LYS A 45 -5.78 -11.06 -1.79
CA LYS A 45 -7.08 -10.52 -2.20
C LYS A 45 -8.24 -11.12 -1.42
N ALA A 46 -8.16 -12.41 -1.06
CA ALA A 46 -9.17 -13.07 -0.25
C ALA A 46 -9.22 -12.51 1.19
N ALA A 47 -8.06 -12.21 1.79
CA ALA A 47 -7.99 -11.59 3.11
C ALA A 47 -8.31 -10.10 3.10
N LEU A 48 -7.93 -9.40 2.03
CA LEU A 48 -8.10 -7.95 1.86
C LEU A 48 -8.98 -7.71 0.64
N GLY A 49 -10.29 -7.91 0.78
CA GLY A 49 -11.27 -7.88 -0.30
C GLY A 49 -11.27 -6.57 -1.12
N THR A 50 -10.84 -5.45 -0.53
CA THR A 50 -10.74 -4.14 -1.19
C THR A 50 -9.42 -3.92 -1.93
N ALA A 51 -8.42 -4.78 -1.76
CA ALA A 51 -7.14 -4.69 -2.46
C ALA A 51 -7.32 -4.97 -3.96
N SER A 52 -6.64 -4.24 -4.84
CA SER A 52 -6.69 -4.48 -6.27
C SER A 52 -5.36 -5.06 -6.75
N LEU A 53 -5.40 -6.21 -7.41
CA LEU A 53 -4.21 -6.87 -7.95
C LEU A 53 -3.93 -6.29 -9.34
N LEU A 54 -2.67 -5.90 -9.56
CA LEU A 54 -2.17 -5.39 -10.82
C LEU A 54 -1.09 -6.32 -11.38
N LYS A 55 -0.67 -6.05 -12.62
CA LYS A 55 0.46 -6.75 -13.24
C LYS A 55 1.77 -6.51 -12.46
N GLY A 56 2.74 -7.40 -12.66
CA GLY A 56 4.06 -7.27 -12.07
C GLY A 56 4.10 -7.42 -10.54
N GLY A 57 3.13 -8.12 -9.95
CA GLY A 57 3.08 -8.36 -8.50
C GLY A 57 2.71 -7.11 -7.68
N ARG A 58 2.07 -6.11 -8.30
CA ARG A 58 1.66 -4.88 -7.65
C ARG A 58 0.26 -5.01 -7.06
N VAL A 59 0.05 -4.37 -5.93
CA VAL A 59 -1.23 -4.34 -5.21
C VAL A 59 -1.55 -2.91 -4.82
N VAL A 60 -2.78 -2.49 -5.08
CA VAL A 60 -3.33 -1.22 -4.63
C VAL A 60 -4.22 -1.45 -3.42
N PHE A 61 -3.93 -0.76 -2.31
CA PHE A 61 -4.74 -0.78 -1.11
C PHE A 61 -5.56 0.51 -1.00
N ASN A 62 -6.85 0.38 -0.69
CA ASN A 62 -7.71 1.49 -0.30
C ASN A 62 -7.57 1.70 1.20
N VAL A 63 -7.13 2.89 1.63
CA VAL A 63 -6.75 3.16 3.03
C VAL A 63 -7.55 4.35 3.58
N GLY A 64 -7.86 4.32 4.88
CA GLY A 64 -8.51 5.43 5.58
C GLY A 64 -9.92 5.73 5.08
N GLY A 65 -10.78 4.71 4.92
CA GLY A 65 -12.12 4.89 4.39
C GLY A 65 -12.14 5.31 2.92
N ASN A 66 -11.28 4.69 2.10
CA ASN A 66 -11.12 4.96 0.68
C ASN A 66 -10.49 6.32 0.30
N LYS A 67 -10.10 7.15 1.28
CA LYS A 67 -9.44 8.46 1.05
C LYS A 67 -8.07 8.36 0.39
N TYR A 68 -7.33 7.30 0.72
CA TYR A 68 -5.94 7.13 0.30
C TYR A 68 -5.74 5.86 -0.52
N ARG A 69 -4.66 5.85 -1.31
CA ARG A 69 -4.16 4.71 -2.08
C ARG A 69 -2.73 4.44 -1.69
N VAL A 70 -2.39 3.17 -1.49
CA VAL A 70 -1.02 2.70 -1.35
C VAL A 70 -0.75 1.67 -2.42
N ILE A 71 0.31 1.85 -3.20
CA ILE A 71 0.78 0.84 -4.14
C ILE A 71 1.98 0.14 -3.52
N MET A 72 1.88 -1.18 -3.42
CA MET A 72 2.97 -2.03 -2.97
C MET A 72 3.32 -3.03 -4.07
N ALA A 73 4.59 -3.11 -4.44
CA ALA A 73 5.11 -4.24 -5.21
C ALA A 73 5.47 -5.36 -4.24
N ILE A 74 4.95 -6.56 -4.45
CA ILE A 74 5.14 -7.70 -3.54
C ILE A 74 5.87 -8.81 -4.29
N ASP A 75 7.02 -9.21 -3.74
CA ASP A 75 7.67 -10.47 -4.05
C ASP A 75 7.14 -11.53 -3.08
N TYR A 76 6.18 -12.31 -3.55
CA TYR A 76 5.52 -13.37 -2.77
C TYR A 76 6.45 -14.54 -2.44
N GLN A 77 7.52 -14.78 -3.22
CA GLN A 77 8.46 -15.85 -2.90
C GLN A 77 9.41 -15.41 -1.79
N ARG A 78 9.95 -14.20 -1.88
CA ARG A 78 10.90 -13.65 -0.90
C ARG A 78 10.23 -13.03 0.32
N GLN A 79 8.90 -12.91 0.32
CA GLN A 79 8.11 -12.23 1.35
C GLN A 79 8.63 -10.80 1.59
N LEU A 80 8.82 -10.06 0.49
CA LEU A 80 9.21 -8.66 0.48
C LEU A 80 8.10 -7.80 -0.10
N GLY A 81 7.73 -6.73 0.60
CA GLY A 81 6.84 -5.69 0.09
C GLY A 81 7.60 -4.38 -0.08
N PHE A 82 7.48 -3.72 -1.22
CA PHE A 82 8.08 -2.42 -1.48
C PHE A 82 6.99 -1.38 -1.71
N ILE A 83 6.96 -0.34 -0.89
CA ILE A 83 6.02 0.77 -1.05
C ILE A 83 6.46 1.63 -2.23
N ARG A 84 5.68 1.63 -3.30
CA ARG A 84 5.94 2.40 -4.54
C ARG A 84 5.29 3.77 -4.53
N PHE A 85 4.15 3.88 -3.87
CA PHE A 85 3.33 5.09 -3.87
C PHE A 85 2.41 5.16 -2.66
N VAL A 86 2.15 6.37 -2.19
CA VAL A 86 1.04 6.72 -1.30
C VAL A 86 0.48 8.07 -1.73
N GLY A 87 -0.84 8.21 -1.72
CA GLY A 87 -1.49 9.46 -2.11
C GLY A 87 -3.00 9.44 -1.93
N THR A 88 -3.64 10.57 -2.23
CA THR A 88 -5.09 10.66 -2.35
C THR A 88 -5.57 9.94 -3.61
N HIS A 89 -6.89 9.81 -3.79
CA HIS A 89 -7.46 9.38 -5.07
C HIS A 89 -6.99 10.27 -6.23
N ALA A 90 -7.01 11.59 -6.06
CA ALA A 90 -6.57 12.53 -7.08
C ALA A 90 -5.10 12.35 -7.44
N HIS A 91 -4.20 12.11 -6.47
CA HIS A 91 -2.80 11.81 -6.77
C HIS A 91 -2.65 10.48 -7.52
N TYR A 92 -3.46 9.48 -7.16
CA TYR A 92 -3.45 8.18 -7.81
C TYR A 92 -3.91 8.26 -9.27
N ASP A 93 -4.88 9.12 -9.58
CA ASP A 93 -5.36 9.31 -10.96
C ASP A 93 -4.31 9.93 -11.90
N GLN A 94 -3.28 10.58 -11.34
CA GLN A 94 -2.20 11.22 -12.11
C GLN A 94 -1.01 10.30 -12.39
N ILE A 95 -1.04 9.05 -11.93
CA ILE A 95 0.07 8.10 -12.09
C ILE A 95 -0.40 6.83 -12.81
N ASN A 96 0.55 6.14 -13.45
CA ASN A 96 0.31 4.78 -13.91
C ASN A 96 0.76 3.78 -12.84
N ALA A 97 -0.21 3.20 -12.13
CA ALA A 97 0.00 2.28 -11.02
C ALA A 97 0.84 1.03 -11.38
N GLU A 98 0.86 0.63 -12.66
CA GLU A 98 1.67 -0.49 -13.14
C GLU A 98 3.16 -0.14 -13.28
N THR A 99 3.53 1.15 -13.34
CA THR A 99 4.91 1.59 -13.65
C THR A 99 5.61 2.40 -12.56
N VAL A 100 4.89 3.06 -11.65
CA VAL A 100 5.46 3.90 -10.56
C VAL A 100 6.36 3.14 -9.58
#